data_AF-A0A6P0MPV5-F1
#
_entry.id   AF-A0A6P0MPV5-F1
#
_cell.length_a   1.000
_cell.length_b   1.000
_cell.length_c   1.000
_cell.angle_alpha   90.00
_cell.angle_beta   90.00
_cell.angle_gamma   90.00
#
_symmetry.space_group_name_H-M   'P 1'
#
loop_
_entity.id
_entity.type
_entity.pdbx_description
1 polymer ?
#
loop_
_entity_poly.entity_id
_entity_poly.type
_entity_poly.pdbx_seq_one_letter_code
_entity_poly.pdbx_strand_id
1 'polypeptide(L)'
;MKNKEKNNSKFYILNSSFYSDALPQISFDVRSRRWRYRDSKAFASMEAVRTQAERYFLQEKQTLIKLGNDYNEGRIDLKELQQKAGLALKHIHIAQMIQALDRQEDLTSDKFLLVARNLKQQYHSGTDVLTGERFGIKYLAIDMLQEKVSPAQLTNRLRMFSESGKVTFWGTKSAIAKTNGMREARRVLGSGEHCRHCPKYAALGWVPLSELILPTQQCECRTNCKCTVEFRSSREDACSVHTAEKETF
;
A
#
# COMPACT_ATOMS: atom_id res chain seq x y z
N MET A 1 -5.17 -44.85 -9.29
CA MET A 1 -4.68 -43.45 -9.37
C MET A 1 -5.06 -42.74 -8.08
N LYS A 2 -4.12 -42.59 -7.13
CA LYS A 2 -4.38 -42.05 -5.78
C LYS A 2 -4.20 -40.53 -5.78
N ASN A 3 -5.22 -39.84 -5.28
CA ASN A 3 -5.36 -38.40 -5.13
C ASN A 3 -4.17 -37.77 -4.41
N LYS A 4 -3.48 -36.83 -5.06
CA LYS A 4 -2.54 -35.90 -4.43
C LYS A 4 -3.29 -34.62 -4.07
N GLU A 5 -4.01 -34.65 -2.96
CA GLU A 5 -4.38 -33.42 -2.25
C GLU A 5 -3.09 -32.81 -1.68
N LYS A 6 -2.48 -31.91 -2.46
CA LYS A 6 -1.32 -31.15 -2.04
C LYS A 6 -1.74 -30.16 -0.94
N ASN A 7 -1.43 -30.58 0.27
CA ASN A 7 -1.01 -29.83 1.45
C ASN A 7 -0.51 -28.38 1.16
N ASN A 8 -1.44 -27.44 0.93
CA ASN A 8 -1.17 -25.99 0.76
C ASN A 8 -1.26 -25.22 2.09
N SER A 9 -1.38 -25.91 3.23
CA SER A 9 -1.57 -25.29 4.55
C SER A 9 -0.28 -24.78 5.22
N LYS A 10 0.91 -25.13 4.71
CA LYS A 10 2.20 -24.82 5.36
C LYS A 10 2.77 -23.41 5.10
N PHE A 11 2.17 -22.62 4.20
CA PHE A 11 2.63 -21.24 3.93
C PHE A 11 1.91 -20.16 4.77
N TYR A 12 1.00 -20.54 5.67
CA TYR A 12 0.18 -19.61 6.47
C TYR A 12 0.78 -19.20 7.82
N ILE A 13 2.04 -19.55 8.11
CA ILE A 13 2.75 -18.94 9.25
C ILE A 13 3.36 -17.60 8.79
N LEU A 14 2.49 -16.70 8.30
CA LEU A 14 2.76 -15.28 8.43
C LEU A 14 2.63 -15.02 9.94
N ASN A 15 3.77 -14.98 10.63
CA ASN A 15 3.86 -14.68 12.06
C ASN A 15 2.84 -13.59 12.41
N SER A 16 1.95 -13.86 13.37
CA SER A 16 0.93 -12.91 13.87
C SER A 16 1.54 -11.56 14.28
N SER A 17 2.85 -11.53 14.55
CA SER A 17 3.69 -10.34 14.77
C SER A 17 3.70 -9.34 13.60
N PHE A 18 3.37 -9.72 12.37
CA PHE A 18 3.48 -8.78 11.24
C PHE A 18 2.39 -7.69 11.25
N TYR A 19 1.26 -7.96 11.90
CA TYR A 19 0.11 -7.05 11.98
C TYR A 19 -0.08 -6.42 13.34
N SER A 20 0.54 -7.00 14.38
CA SER A 20 0.28 -6.63 15.77
C SER A 20 0.45 -5.14 15.99
N ASP A 21 1.41 -4.56 15.30
CA ASP A 21 1.81 -3.19 15.52
C ASP A 21 0.81 -2.24 14.84
N ALA A 22 0.32 -2.60 13.64
CA ALA A 22 -0.68 -1.82 12.92
C ALA A 22 -2.11 -1.92 13.45
N LEU A 23 -2.39 -2.97 14.21
CA LEU A 23 -3.69 -3.25 14.80
C LEU A 23 -3.49 -3.61 16.28
N PRO A 24 -3.18 -2.62 17.14
CA PRO A 24 -2.88 -2.89 18.54
C PRO A 24 -4.07 -3.46 19.32
N GLN A 25 -5.31 -3.18 18.88
CA GLN A 25 -6.54 -3.68 19.53
C GLN A 25 -7.22 -4.80 18.75
N ILE A 26 -6.78 -5.09 17.52
CA ILE A 26 -7.39 -6.08 16.63
C ILE A 26 -6.35 -7.11 16.20
N SER A 27 -6.73 -8.38 16.14
CA SER A 27 -5.86 -9.46 15.68
C SER A 27 -6.56 -10.32 14.65
N PHE A 28 -5.79 -10.88 13.72
CA PHE A 28 -6.32 -11.84 12.74
C PHE A 28 -6.33 -13.23 13.37
N ASP A 29 -7.51 -13.79 13.58
CA ASP A 29 -7.67 -15.17 14.02
C ASP A 29 -7.55 -16.10 12.81
N VAL A 30 -6.41 -16.76 12.69
CA VAL A 30 -6.11 -17.68 11.58
C VAL A 30 -7.06 -18.87 11.49
N ARG A 31 -7.67 -19.30 12.61
CA ARG A 31 -8.59 -20.45 12.63
C ARG A 31 -9.93 -20.09 12.03
N SER A 32 -10.48 -18.95 12.43
CA SER A 32 -11.74 -18.45 11.86
C SER A 32 -11.55 -17.65 10.57
N ARG A 33 -10.31 -17.27 10.23
CA ARG A 33 -9.96 -16.34 9.15
C ARG A 33 -10.64 -14.98 9.28
N ARG A 34 -10.87 -14.53 10.53
CA ARG A 34 -11.58 -13.29 10.82
C ARG A 34 -10.80 -12.39 11.77
N TRP A 35 -11.05 -11.09 11.67
CA TRP A 35 -10.53 -10.13 12.64
C TRP A 35 -11.31 -10.20 13.95
N ARG A 36 -10.60 -10.14 15.08
CA ARG A 36 -11.17 -10.09 16.42
C ARG A 36 -10.54 -8.97 17.23
N TYR A 37 -11.33 -8.34 18.07
CA TYR A 37 -10.77 -7.49 19.11
C TYR A 37 -9.91 -8.33 20.07
N ARG A 38 -8.91 -7.72 20.70
CA ARG A 38 -8.02 -8.41 21.64
C ARG A 38 -8.59 -8.45 23.05
N ASP A 39 -9.31 -7.41 23.44
CA ASP A 39 -9.95 -7.25 24.74
C ASP A 39 -11.27 -8.03 24.86
N SER A 40 -11.91 -8.30 23.73
CA SER A 40 -13.14 -9.07 23.65
C SER A 40 -13.00 -10.19 22.63
N LYS A 41 -13.63 -11.34 22.88
CA LYS A 41 -13.69 -12.42 21.87
C LYS A 41 -14.56 -12.06 20.65
N ALA A 42 -15.06 -10.83 20.56
CA ALA A 42 -15.93 -10.37 19.49
C ALA A 42 -15.18 -10.21 18.16
N PHE A 43 -15.89 -10.39 17.06
CA PHE A 43 -15.36 -10.13 15.72
C PHE A 43 -15.32 -8.62 15.44
N ALA A 44 -14.24 -8.16 14.82
CA ALA A 44 -14.12 -6.78 14.36
C ALA A 44 -14.67 -6.67 12.93
N SER A 45 -15.42 -5.59 12.66
CA SER A 45 -15.85 -5.26 11.31
C SER A 45 -14.66 -4.81 10.44
N MET A 46 -14.77 -4.93 9.12
CA MET A 46 -13.74 -4.39 8.22
C MET A 46 -13.59 -2.87 8.37
N GLU A 47 -14.67 -2.15 8.67
CA GLU A 47 -14.62 -0.72 8.95
C GLU A 47 -13.76 -0.40 10.19
N ALA A 48 -13.93 -1.17 11.28
CA ALA A 48 -13.13 -1.01 12.48
C ALA A 48 -11.63 -1.28 12.21
N VAL A 49 -11.33 -2.32 11.42
CA VAL A 49 -9.97 -2.68 11.00
C VAL A 49 -9.34 -1.54 10.19
N ARG A 50 -10.03 -1.02 9.16
CA ARG A 50 -9.52 0.07 8.33
C ARG A 50 -9.34 1.36 9.14
N THR A 51 -10.28 1.68 10.03
CA THR A 51 -10.21 2.85 10.90
C THR A 51 -8.98 2.78 11.81
N GLN A 52 -8.71 1.61 12.41
CA GLN A 52 -7.51 1.44 13.24
C GLN A 52 -6.22 1.54 12.41
N ALA A 53 -6.19 0.91 11.22
CA ALA A 53 -5.06 1.01 10.31
C ALA A 53 -4.80 2.46 9.85
N GLU A 54 -5.84 3.27 9.64
CA GLU A 54 -5.70 4.71 9.34
C GLU A 54 -5.12 5.50 10.49
N ARG A 55 -5.62 5.32 11.72
CA ARG A 55 -5.03 5.96 12.90
C ARG A 55 -3.56 5.61 13.04
N TYR A 56 -3.22 4.34 12.84
CA TYR A 56 -1.85 3.88 12.93
C TYR A 56 -0.95 4.45 11.81
N PHE A 57 -1.44 4.48 10.57
CA PHE A 57 -0.76 5.15 9.47
C PHE A 57 -0.45 6.61 9.81
N LEU A 58 -1.45 7.37 10.29
CA LEU A 58 -1.27 8.77 10.67
C LEU A 58 -0.24 8.94 11.80
N GLN A 59 -0.24 8.04 12.79
CA GLN A 59 0.76 8.02 13.86
C GLN A 59 2.18 7.80 13.31
N GLU A 60 2.37 6.80 12.45
CA GLU A 60 3.69 6.47 11.89
C GLU A 60 4.23 7.57 10.95
N LYS A 61 3.34 8.34 10.30
CA LYS A 61 3.75 9.56 9.59
C LYS A 61 4.35 10.59 10.53
N GLN A 62 3.73 10.81 11.69
CA GLN A 62 4.26 11.73 12.69
C GLN A 62 5.57 11.20 13.29
N THR A 63 5.67 9.89 13.50
CA THR A 63 6.93 9.25 13.91
C THR A 63 8.07 9.58 12.93
N LEU A 64 7.87 9.40 11.62
CA LEU A 64 8.90 9.72 10.62
C LEU A 64 9.34 11.19 10.66
N ILE A 65 8.40 12.12 10.80
CA ILE A 65 8.72 13.55 10.89
C ILE A 65 9.51 13.83 12.18
N LYS A 66 9.06 13.28 13.31
CA LYS A 66 9.72 13.42 14.60
C LYS A 66 11.16 12.90 14.57
N LEU A 67 11.41 11.76 13.93
CA LEU A 67 12.76 11.20 13.79
C LEU A 67 13.72 12.15 13.07
N GLY A 68 13.24 12.90 12.08
CA GLY A 68 14.04 13.93 11.42
C GLY A 68 14.45 15.05 12.38
N ASN A 69 13.52 15.52 13.20
CA ASN A 69 13.80 16.53 14.21
C ASN A 69 14.74 16.01 15.31
N ASP A 70 14.49 14.80 15.82
CA ASP A 70 15.34 14.16 16.83
C ASP A 70 16.79 14.01 16.33
N TYR A 71 16.99 13.68 15.05
CA TYR A 71 18.32 13.64 14.44
C TYR A 71 18.96 15.03 14.35
N ASN A 72 18.22 16.02 13.84
CA ASN A 72 18.73 17.40 13.69
C ASN A 72 19.11 18.05 15.04
N GLU A 73 18.43 17.65 16.11
CA GLU A 73 18.66 18.12 17.48
C GLU A 73 19.70 17.27 18.23
N GLY A 74 20.33 16.29 17.57
CA GLY A 74 21.38 15.45 18.15
C GLY A 74 20.87 14.43 19.19
N ARG A 75 19.56 14.17 19.26
CA ARG A 75 18.97 13.19 20.19
C ARG A 75 19.15 11.74 19.74
N ILE A 76 19.27 11.51 18.43
CA ILE A 76 19.53 10.19 17.84
C ILE A 76 20.63 10.30 16.79
N ASP A 77 21.39 9.23 16.60
CA ASP A 77 22.41 9.17 15.55
C ASP A 77 21.84 8.74 14.19
N LEU A 78 22.67 8.74 13.14
CA LEU A 78 22.25 8.37 11.79
C LEU A 78 21.82 6.90 11.68
N LYS A 79 22.46 6.00 12.44
CA LYS A 79 22.15 4.57 12.41
C LYS A 79 20.78 4.32 13.02
N GLU A 80 20.50 4.95 14.16
CA GLU A 80 19.21 4.91 14.83
C GLU A 80 18.11 5.53 13.98
N LEU A 81 18.37 6.67 13.34
CA LEU A 81 17.45 7.28 12.37
C LEU A 81 17.09 6.29 11.26
N GLN A 82 18.06 5.67 10.60
CA GLN A 82 17.80 4.70 9.52
C GLN A 82 16.97 3.51 9.99
N GLN A 83 17.31 2.93 11.13
CA GLN A 83 16.62 1.76 11.68
C GLN A 83 15.17 2.10 12.03
N LYS A 84 14.95 3.18 12.79
CA LYS A 84 13.62 3.61 13.21
C LYS A 84 12.78 4.08 12.02
N ALA A 85 13.37 4.80 11.07
CA ALA A 85 12.67 5.22 9.86
C ALA A 85 12.29 4.03 8.97
N GLY A 86 13.16 3.03 8.85
CA GLY A 86 12.87 1.79 8.13
C GLY A 86 11.70 1.01 8.75
N LEU A 87 11.65 0.95 10.08
CA LEU A 87 10.55 0.32 10.80
C LEU A 87 9.23 1.08 10.62
N ALA A 88 9.23 2.41 10.82
CA ALA A 88 8.05 3.24 10.60
C ALA A 88 7.52 3.14 9.15
N LEU A 89 8.44 3.07 8.18
CA LEU A 89 8.08 2.89 6.78
C LEU A 89 7.43 1.52 6.50
N LYS A 90 7.96 0.44 7.09
CA LYS A 90 7.32 -0.89 7.07
C LYS A 90 5.89 -0.81 7.58
N HIS A 91 5.69 -0.15 8.71
CA HIS A 91 4.39 0.03 9.34
C HIS A 91 3.40 0.80 8.46
N ILE A 92 3.85 1.90 7.85
CA ILE A 92 3.06 2.67 6.88
C ILE A 92 2.56 1.80 5.72
N HIS A 93 3.43 1.01 5.11
CA HIS A 93 3.03 0.16 3.98
C HIS A 93 2.06 -0.95 4.40
N ILE A 94 2.24 -1.55 5.57
CA ILE A 94 1.31 -2.55 6.10
C ILE A 94 -0.06 -1.93 6.38
N ALA A 95 -0.10 -0.77 7.05
CA ALA A 95 -1.33 -0.06 7.34
C ALA A 95 -2.11 0.30 6.06
N GLN A 96 -1.42 0.82 5.05
CA GLN A 96 -2.01 1.18 3.76
C GLN A 96 -2.50 -0.03 2.96
N MET A 97 -1.81 -1.18 3.05
CA MET A 97 -2.34 -2.45 2.50
C MET A 97 -3.64 -2.85 3.21
N ILE A 98 -3.68 -2.80 4.54
CA ILE A 98 -4.88 -3.16 5.33
C ILE A 98 -6.06 -2.25 4.99
N GLN A 99 -5.82 -0.94 4.84
CA GLN A 99 -6.86 0.01 4.42
C GLN A 99 -7.43 -0.30 3.04
N ALA A 100 -6.61 -0.82 2.13
CA ALA A 100 -7.01 -1.13 0.76
C ALA A 100 -7.87 -2.40 0.64
N LEU A 101 -7.88 -3.28 1.64
CA LEU A 101 -8.65 -4.53 1.61
C LEU A 101 -10.14 -4.26 1.53
N ASP A 102 -10.88 -4.96 0.67
CA ASP A 102 -12.35 -4.86 0.60
C ASP A 102 -13.03 -5.81 1.59
N ARG A 103 -12.47 -7.01 1.75
CA ARG A 103 -12.95 -8.05 2.66
C ARG A 103 -11.79 -8.70 3.43
N GLN A 104 -12.12 -9.55 4.40
CA GLN A 104 -11.13 -10.24 5.23
C GLN A 104 -10.33 -11.25 4.42
N GLU A 105 -10.97 -11.86 3.42
CA GLU A 105 -10.41 -12.90 2.57
C GLU A 105 -9.38 -12.37 1.57
N ASP A 106 -9.41 -11.06 1.30
CA ASP A 106 -8.46 -10.39 0.40
C ASP A 106 -7.06 -10.29 1.02
N LEU A 107 -6.93 -10.58 2.32
CA LEU A 107 -5.65 -10.64 3.02
C LEU A 107 -4.91 -11.94 2.69
N THR A 108 -4.12 -11.88 1.63
CA THR A 108 -3.40 -13.03 1.07
C THR A 108 -1.88 -12.81 1.08
N SER A 109 -1.10 -13.88 0.97
CA SER A 109 0.36 -13.84 1.04
C SER A 109 1.00 -12.97 -0.05
N ASP A 110 0.41 -12.88 -1.23
CA ASP A 110 0.86 -12.00 -2.32
C ASP A 110 0.76 -10.51 -1.97
N LYS A 111 -0.13 -10.11 -1.06
CA LYS A 111 -0.22 -8.72 -0.58
C LYS A 111 0.99 -8.36 0.29
N PHE A 112 1.51 -9.30 1.08
CA PHE A 112 2.79 -9.13 1.80
C PHE A 112 3.97 -9.06 0.86
N LEU A 113 3.97 -9.88 -0.21
CA LEU A 113 5.01 -9.79 -1.23
C LEU A 113 4.99 -8.44 -1.93
N LEU A 114 3.82 -7.85 -2.17
CA LEU A 114 3.70 -6.48 -2.67
C LEU A 114 4.31 -5.47 -1.70
N VAL A 115 3.95 -5.54 -0.40
CA VAL A 115 4.54 -4.69 0.66
C VAL A 115 6.07 -4.84 0.68
N ALA A 116 6.59 -6.06 0.67
CA ALA A 116 8.02 -6.33 0.71
C ALA A 116 8.76 -5.77 -0.52
N ARG A 117 8.18 -5.90 -1.73
CA ARG A 117 8.76 -5.30 -2.95
C ARG A 117 8.82 -3.78 -2.86
N ASN A 118 7.73 -3.15 -2.41
CA ASN A 118 7.68 -1.69 -2.25
C ASN A 118 8.69 -1.21 -1.20
N LEU A 119 8.80 -1.91 -0.07
CA LEU A 119 9.79 -1.62 0.96
C LEU A 119 11.23 -1.78 0.46
N LYS A 120 11.52 -2.81 -0.35
CA LYS A 120 12.86 -2.99 -0.94
C LYS A 120 13.24 -1.79 -1.82
N GLN A 121 12.29 -1.22 -2.56
CA GLN A 121 12.51 0.00 -3.33
C GLN A 121 12.73 1.20 -2.39
N GLN A 122 11.82 1.46 -1.45
CA GLN A 122 11.90 2.65 -0.59
C GLN A 122 13.05 2.60 0.45
N TYR A 123 13.57 1.42 0.78
CA TYR A 123 14.68 1.27 1.72
C TYR A 123 16.04 1.20 1.02
N HIS A 124 16.16 0.36 -0.02
CA HIS A 124 17.49 -0.09 -0.50
C HIS A 124 17.82 0.23 -1.95
N SER A 125 16.87 0.09 -2.87
CA SER A 125 17.16 -0.02 -4.31
C SER A 125 16.23 0.83 -5.20
N GLY A 126 15.56 1.81 -4.62
CA GLY A 126 14.66 2.70 -5.33
C GLY A 126 15.39 3.49 -6.40
N THR A 127 14.79 3.56 -7.58
CA THR A 127 15.21 4.43 -8.68
C THR A 127 13.96 5.10 -9.24
N ASP A 128 13.98 6.43 -9.34
CA ASP A 128 12.88 7.19 -9.90
C ASP A 128 12.78 6.89 -11.40
N VAL A 129 11.59 6.50 -11.86
CA VAL A 129 11.38 6.07 -13.25
C VAL A 129 11.47 7.23 -14.24
N LEU A 130 11.22 8.47 -13.79
CA LEU A 130 11.26 9.66 -14.62
C LEU A 130 12.66 10.28 -14.67
N THR A 131 13.36 10.32 -13.54
CA THR A 131 14.68 10.98 -13.44
C THR A 131 15.86 10.02 -13.49
N GLY A 132 15.65 8.72 -13.24
CA GLY A 132 16.72 7.74 -13.09
C GLY A 132 17.53 7.88 -11.79
N GLU A 133 17.14 8.82 -10.91
CA GLU A 133 17.85 9.08 -9.66
C GLU A 133 17.55 8.00 -8.62
N ARG A 134 18.57 7.65 -7.84
CA ARG A 134 18.42 6.71 -6.73
C ARG A 134 17.65 7.38 -5.58
N PHE A 135 16.73 6.64 -4.98
CA PHE A 135 15.97 7.13 -3.82
C PHE A 135 15.80 6.03 -2.77
N GLY A 136 15.53 6.46 -1.54
CA GLY A 136 15.24 5.59 -0.41
C GLY A 136 16.10 5.89 0.81
N ILE A 137 15.78 5.27 1.95
CA ILE A 137 16.42 5.55 3.24
C ILE A 137 17.95 5.34 3.18
N LYS A 138 18.41 4.28 2.50
CA LYS A 138 19.85 4.03 2.28
C LYS A 138 20.55 5.20 1.59
N TYR A 139 19.97 5.71 0.50
CA TYR A 139 20.58 6.79 -0.28
C TYR A 139 20.46 8.14 0.41
N LEU A 140 19.34 8.38 1.11
CA LEU A 140 19.21 9.54 2.00
C LEU A 140 20.37 9.59 2.99
N ALA A 141 20.69 8.47 3.64
CA ALA A 141 21.78 8.46 4.61
C ALA A 141 23.16 8.68 3.99
N ILE A 142 23.40 8.17 2.78
CA ILE A 142 24.63 8.47 2.03
C ILE A 142 24.72 9.97 1.75
N ASP A 143 23.63 10.59 1.30
CA ASP A 143 23.59 12.03 1.04
C ASP A 143 23.81 12.85 2.33
N MET A 144 23.31 12.37 3.47
CA MET A 144 23.53 13.01 4.78
C MET A 144 24.98 12.92 5.24
N LEU A 145 25.63 11.76 5.08
CA LEU A 145 27.07 11.59 5.38
C LEU A 145 27.95 12.48 4.49
N GLN A 146 27.46 12.84 3.30
CA GLN A 146 28.12 13.74 2.36
C GLN A 146 27.70 15.21 2.55
N GLU A 147 26.94 15.53 3.60
CA GLU A 147 26.45 16.87 3.92
C GLU A 147 25.63 17.54 2.79
N LYS A 148 25.02 16.73 1.92
CA LYS A 148 24.20 17.20 0.79
C LYS A 148 22.74 17.48 1.18
N VAL A 149 22.38 17.21 2.43
CA VAL A 149 21.00 17.27 2.92
C VAL A 149 20.94 18.22 4.09
N SER A 150 20.30 19.37 3.88
CA SER A 150 19.97 20.28 4.97
C SER A 150 18.89 19.70 5.89
N PRO A 151 18.76 20.18 7.13
CA PRO A 151 17.68 19.79 8.04
C PRO A 151 16.28 19.86 7.40
N ALA A 152 16.00 20.92 6.64
CA ALA A 152 14.74 21.09 5.93
C ALA A 152 14.54 20.04 4.82
N GLN A 153 15.60 19.73 4.07
CA GLN A 153 15.57 18.70 3.04
C GLN A 153 15.37 17.30 3.64
N LEU A 154 15.98 17.00 4.78
CA LEU A 154 15.76 15.76 5.52
C LEU A 154 14.28 15.60 5.89
N THR A 155 13.70 16.61 6.53
CA THR A 155 12.29 16.60 6.92
C THR A 155 11.36 16.45 5.73
N ASN A 156 11.67 17.12 4.60
CA ASN A 156 10.88 16.98 3.38
C ASN A 156 10.97 15.55 2.79
N ARG A 157 12.16 14.95 2.75
CA ARG A 157 12.34 13.57 2.26
C ARG A 157 11.64 12.54 3.16
N LEU A 158 11.72 12.70 4.48
CA LEU A 158 10.99 11.84 5.44
C LEU A 158 9.47 11.98 5.28
N ARG A 159 8.97 13.19 5.03
CA ARG A 159 7.57 13.42 4.67
C ARG A 159 7.18 12.72 3.36
N MET A 160 8.04 12.74 2.35
CA MET A 160 7.78 12.01 1.11
C MET A 160 7.70 10.50 1.33
N PHE A 161 8.58 9.93 2.17
CA PHE A 161 8.49 8.51 2.55
C PHE A 161 7.22 8.20 3.33
N SER A 162 6.75 9.11 4.17
CA SER A 162 5.51 8.92 4.92
C SER A 162 4.26 8.84 4.03
N GLU A 163 4.29 9.52 2.88
CA GLU A 163 3.25 9.45 1.85
C GLU A 163 3.42 8.27 0.87
N SER A 164 4.55 7.58 0.89
CA SER A 164 4.86 6.50 -0.06
C SER A 164 3.97 5.28 0.09
N GLY A 165 3.31 5.10 1.23
CA GLY A 165 2.36 4.02 1.48
C GLY A 165 1.21 3.96 0.45
N LYS A 166 0.87 5.07 -0.21
CA LYS A 166 -0.13 5.13 -1.29
C LYS A 166 0.17 4.18 -2.45
N VAL A 167 1.44 3.93 -2.76
CA VAL A 167 1.82 2.97 -3.81
C VAL A 167 1.36 1.56 -3.44
N THR A 168 1.44 1.20 -2.15
CA THR A 168 0.93 -0.07 -1.64
C THR A 168 -0.59 -0.10 -1.63
N PHE A 169 -1.24 0.99 -1.24
CA PHE A 169 -2.70 1.08 -1.25
C PHE A 169 -3.27 0.79 -2.65
N TRP A 170 -2.81 1.55 -3.66
CA TRP A 170 -3.31 1.40 -5.03
C TRP A 170 -2.87 0.09 -5.68
N GLY A 171 -1.66 -0.39 -5.39
CA GLY A 171 -1.21 -1.71 -5.83
C GLY A 171 -2.07 -2.84 -5.24
N THR A 172 -2.47 -2.71 -3.97
CA THR A 172 -3.35 -3.68 -3.30
C THR A 172 -4.75 -3.64 -3.90
N LYS A 173 -5.33 -2.46 -4.10
CA LYS A 173 -6.63 -2.28 -4.78
C LYS A 173 -6.64 -2.89 -6.18
N SER A 174 -5.60 -2.63 -6.97
CA SER A 174 -5.47 -3.21 -8.31
C SER A 174 -5.37 -4.74 -8.28
N ALA A 175 -4.59 -5.30 -7.35
CA ALA A 175 -4.49 -6.74 -7.18
C ALA A 175 -5.84 -7.38 -6.77
N ILE A 176 -6.60 -6.74 -5.87
CA ILE A 176 -7.94 -7.20 -5.47
C ILE A 176 -8.92 -7.12 -6.64
N ALA A 177 -8.94 -5.99 -7.36
CA ALA A 177 -9.79 -5.80 -8.53
C ALA A 177 -9.55 -6.91 -9.58
N LYS A 178 -8.28 -7.25 -9.84
CA LYS A 178 -7.90 -8.35 -10.73
C LYS A 178 -8.46 -9.70 -10.25
N THR A 179 -8.31 -10.03 -8.96
CA THR A 179 -8.85 -11.27 -8.38
C THR A 179 -10.37 -11.31 -8.44
N ASN A 180 -11.04 -10.16 -8.33
CA ASN A 180 -12.49 -10.04 -8.42
C ASN A 180 -13.02 -9.96 -9.87
N GLY A 181 -12.19 -10.25 -10.88
CA GLY A 181 -12.61 -10.32 -12.27
C GLY A 181 -12.76 -8.96 -12.97
N MET A 182 -12.35 -7.85 -12.35
CA MET A 182 -12.33 -6.56 -13.01
C MET A 182 -11.32 -6.57 -14.16
N ARG A 183 -11.71 -6.02 -15.30
CA ARG A 183 -10.93 -6.03 -16.54
C ARG A 183 -10.44 -4.66 -16.97
N GLU A 184 -11.18 -3.62 -16.58
CA GLU A 184 -10.87 -2.24 -16.93
C GLU A 184 -10.75 -1.38 -15.68
N ALA A 185 -9.96 -0.32 -15.80
CA ALA A 185 -9.82 0.69 -14.78
C ALA A 185 -9.64 2.07 -15.40
N ARG A 186 -9.96 3.11 -14.65
CA ARG A 186 -9.63 4.50 -15.04
C ARG A 186 -9.12 5.29 -13.86
N ARG A 187 -8.23 6.24 -14.13
CA ARG A 187 -7.85 7.24 -13.13
C ARG A 187 -8.88 8.35 -13.10
N VAL A 188 -9.19 8.81 -11.89
CA VAL A 188 -10.04 9.97 -11.66
C VAL A 188 -9.22 11.03 -10.93
N LEU A 189 -9.33 12.29 -11.37
CA LEU A 189 -8.69 13.41 -10.70
C LEU A 189 -9.41 13.66 -9.38
N GLY A 190 -8.67 13.60 -8.26
CA GLY A 190 -9.19 14.02 -6.96
C GLY A 190 -9.19 15.55 -6.82
N SER A 191 -9.68 16.03 -5.68
CA SER A 191 -9.62 17.45 -5.34
C SER A 191 -8.17 17.92 -5.10
N GLY A 192 -7.82 19.08 -5.63
CA GLY A 192 -6.50 19.73 -5.47
C GLY A 192 -5.71 19.91 -6.77
N GLU A 193 -4.47 20.38 -6.62
CA GLU A 193 -3.56 20.58 -7.75
C GLU A 193 -3.01 19.26 -8.30
N HIS A 194 -2.77 19.24 -9.61
CA HIS A 194 -2.33 18.06 -10.36
C HIS A 194 -1.11 18.40 -11.21
N CYS A 195 -0.12 17.50 -11.26
CA CYS A 195 0.99 17.63 -12.21
C CYS A 195 0.52 17.40 -13.65
N ARG A 196 1.31 17.84 -14.64
CA ARG A 196 0.98 17.75 -16.08
C ARG A 196 0.68 16.33 -16.61
N HIS A 197 1.12 15.30 -15.89
CA HIS A 197 0.85 13.89 -16.23
C HIS A 197 -0.55 13.43 -15.80
N CYS A 198 -1.05 13.93 -14.67
CA CYS A 198 -2.31 13.45 -14.09
C CYS A 198 -3.53 13.66 -15.01
N PRO A 199 -3.76 14.85 -15.60
CA PRO A 199 -4.87 15.04 -16.54
C PRO A 199 -4.76 14.14 -17.78
N LYS A 200 -3.55 13.89 -18.28
CA LYS A 200 -3.31 13.00 -19.42
C LYS A 200 -3.71 11.57 -19.11
N TYR A 201 -3.30 11.06 -17.95
CA TYR A 201 -3.67 9.71 -17.53
C TYR A 201 -5.16 9.56 -17.20
N ALA A 202 -5.80 10.61 -16.69
CA ALA A 202 -7.26 10.61 -16.50
C ALA A 202 -8.02 10.65 -17.84
N ALA A 203 -7.50 11.40 -18.83
CA ALA A 203 -8.09 11.52 -20.16
C ALA A 203 -8.05 10.23 -20.99
N LEU A 204 -7.21 9.25 -20.64
CA LEU A 204 -7.24 7.92 -21.25
C LEU A 204 -8.58 7.20 -21.03
N GLY A 205 -9.37 7.61 -20.03
CA GLY A 205 -10.64 6.98 -19.71
C GLY A 205 -10.45 5.56 -19.20
N TRP A 206 -11.34 4.65 -19.61
CA TRP A 206 -11.26 3.24 -19.25
C TRP A 206 -10.21 2.54 -20.11
N VAL A 207 -9.22 1.95 -19.45
CA VAL A 207 -8.14 1.18 -20.08
C VAL A 207 -8.12 -0.24 -19.51
N PRO A 208 -7.54 -1.22 -20.22
CA PRO A 208 -7.28 -2.54 -19.65
C PRO A 208 -6.50 -2.44 -18.33
N LEU A 209 -6.84 -3.27 -17.35
CA LEU A 209 -6.19 -3.25 -16.03
C LEU A 209 -4.66 -3.48 -16.12
N SER A 210 -4.19 -4.18 -17.15
CA SER A 210 -2.77 -4.38 -17.45
C SER A 210 -2.04 -3.13 -17.93
N GLU A 211 -2.77 -2.14 -18.46
CA GLU A 211 -2.24 -0.89 -19.01
C GLU A 211 -2.41 0.30 -18.04
N LEU A 212 -3.07 0.07 -16.91
CA LEU A 212 -3.32 1.09 -15.90
C LEU A 212 -2.01 1.57 -15.25
N ILE A 213 -1.71 2.86 -15.41
CA ILE A 213 -0.67 3.55 -14.62
C ILE A 213 -1.27 3.98 -13.28
N LEU A 214 -0.90 3.31 -12.19
CA LEU A 214 -1.47 3.60 -10.87
C LEU A 214 -1.10 5.00 -10.36
N PRO A 215 -1.91 5.60 -9.47
CA PRO A 215 -1.49 6.80 -8.75
C PRO A 215 -0.14 6.60 -8.07
N THR A 216 0.66 7.67 -8.01
CA THR A 216 2.09 7.67 -7.61
C THR A 216 3.08 7.05 -8.59
N GLN A 217 2.63 6.34 -9.62
CA GLN A 217 3.50 5.77 -10.64
C GLN A 217 3.57 6.67 -11.88
N GLN A 218 4.79 6.77 -12.43
CA GLN A 218 5.10 7.51 -13.67
C GLN A 218 4.56 8.95 -13.72
N CYS A 219 4.37 9.59 -12.56
CA CYS A 219 3.86 10.97 -12.48
C CYS A 219 4.77 11.84 -11.62
N GLU A 220 5.00 13.08 -12.07
CA GLU A 220 5.85 14.08 -11.38
C GLU A 220 5.39 14.40 -9.96
N CYS A 221 4.10 14.31 -9.67
CA CYS A 221 3.60 14.51 -8.31
C CYS A 221 4.02 13.39 -7.34
N ARG A 222 4.56 12.25 -7.82
CA ARG A 222 5.09 11.16 -7.00
C ARG A 222 4.12 10.78 -5.86
N THR A 223 4.59 10.76 -4.61
CA THR A 223 3.80 10.43 -3.41
C THR A 223 2.74 11.51 -3.06
N ASN A 224 2.84 12.70 -3.63
CA ASN A 224 1.86 13.77 -3.48
C ASN A 224 0.64 13.61 -4.41
N CYS A 225 0.61 12.59 -5.27
CA CYS A 225 -0.51 12.32 -6.16
C CYS A 225 -1.85 12.25 -5.42
N LYS A 226 -2.86 12.95 -5.94
CA LYS A 226 -4.24 13.02 -5.42
C LYS A 226 -5.26 12.27 -6.27
N CYS A 227 -4.82 11.59 -7.34
CA CYS A 227 -5.72 10.81 -8.17
C CYS A 227 -6.24 9.58 -7.45
N THR A 228 -7.44 9.16 -7.82
CA THR A 228 -8.05 7.88 -7.44
C THR A 228 -8.15 6.96 -8.66
N VAL A 229 -8.59 5.72 -8.43
CA VAL A 229 -8.85 4.72 -9.48
C VAL A 229 -10.23 4.13 -9.28
N GLU A 230 -10.96 3.99 -10.38
CA GLU A 230 -12.18 3.22 -10.47
C GLU A 230 -11.93 1.94 -11.27
N PHE A 231 -12.61 0.85 -10.90
CA PHE A 231 -12.49 -0.46 -11.52
C PHE A 231 -13.86 -0.95 -12.00
N ARG A 232 -13.91 -1.70 -13.09
CA ARG A 232 -15.14 -2.36 -13.57
C ARG A 232 -14.86 -3.69 -14.26
N SER A 233 -15.89 -4.53 -14.36
CA SER A 233 -15.92 -5.68 -15.27
C SER A 233 -15.97 -5.18 -16.72
N SER A 234 -15.59 -6.02 -17.68
CA SER A 234 -15.68 -5.62 -19.09
C SER A 234 -17.14 -5.38 -19.47
N ARG A 235 -17.40 -4.47 -20.42
CA ARG A 235 -18.76 -4.21 -20.92
C ARG A 235 -19.42 -5.45 -21.52
N GLU A 236 -18.64 -6.38 -22.06
CA GLU A 236 -19.14 -7.62 -22.66
C GLU A 236 -19.73 -8.58 -21.61
N ASP A 237 -19.17 -8.60 -20.41
CA ASP A 237 -19.66 -9.42 -19.29
C ASP A 237 -21.01 -8.93 -18.72
N ALA A 238 -21.38 -7.67 -18.95
CA ALA A 238 -22.64 -7.10 -18.46
C ALA A 238 -23.85 -7.48 -19.32
N CYS A 239 -23.64 -7.91 -20.57
CA CYS A 239 -24.72 -8.20 -21.52
C CYS A 239 -25.10 -9.71 -21.56
N SER A 240 -24.23 -10.59 -21.06
CA SER A 240 -24.43 -12.05 -21.10
C SER A 240 -25.29 -12.63 -19.96
N VAL A 241 -25.74 -11.80 -19.00
CA VAL A 241 -26.54 -12.26 -17.85
C VAL A 241 -28.05 -12.25 -18.14
N HIS A 242 -28.50 -11.70 -19.27
CA HIS A 242 -29.94 -11.54 -19.57
C HIS A 242 -30.54 -12.53 -20.59
N THR A 243 -29.80 -13.57 -21.01
CA THR A 243 -30.29 -14.51 -22.05
C THR A 243 -30.62 -15.93 -21.58
N ALA A 244 -30.61 -16.23 -20.27
CA ALA A 244 -30.71 -17.62 -19.77
C ALA A 244 -32.01 -18.03 -19.04
N GLU A 245 -33.12 -17.28 -19.15
CA GLU A 245 -34.39 -17.62 -18.43
C GLU A 245 -35.65 -17.75 -19.30
N LYS A 246 -35.53 -17.95 -20.62
CA LYS A 246 -36.70 -18.22 -21.47
C LYS A 246 -36.49 -19.42 -22.37
N GLU A 247 -36.52 -20.63 -21.81
CA GLU A 247 -36.83 -21.85 -22.57
C GLU A 247 -37.08 -23.04 -21.63
N THR A 248 -38.27 -23.07 -21.04
CA THR A 248 -38.93 -24.32 -20.63
C THR A 248 -40.40 -24.19 -21.00
N PHE A 249 -40.74 -24.76 -22.15
CA PHE A 249 -42.10 -25.13 -22.54
C PHE A 249 -42.42 -26.52 -21.97
#